data_AF-A0A2R5FC37-F1
#
_entry.id   AF-A0A2R5FC37-F1
#
_cell.length_a   1.000
_cell.length_b   1.000
_cell.length_c   1.000
_cell.angle_alpha   90.00
_cell.angle_beta   90.00
_cell.angle_gamma   90.00
#
_symmetry.space_group_name_H-M   'P 1'
#
loop_
_entity.id
_entity.type
_entity.pdbx_description
1 polymer ?
#
loop_
_entity_poly.entity_id
_entity_poly.type
_entity_poly.pdbx_seq_one_letter_code
_entity_poly.pdbx_strand_id
1 'polypeptide(L)'
;MLDVIANALYLGFLTTTQVSLLTVGDVPKMPLHTVAQVEFKPQTTIFSENFRCRYSGITVPFERDWEEVTENTFTHSKTVNPPELGKTYKYAILVNKKSCPGKPVEHMFSTGTYMAKFSDAGVPDDMLVVAIGLNPEADKQPQWFQQVMKAVQDAAGSNAVAKDFLDFNASGVPKDAVAKQSKKEDAQPGAEQANKAN
;
A
#
# COMPACT_ATOMS: atom_id res chain seq x y z
N MET A 1 7.80 -2.69 16.11
CA MET A 1 8.54 -2.99 14.85
C MET A 1 7.70 -2.67 13.61
N LEU A 2 6.38 -2.97 13.61
CA LEU A 2 5.43 -2.47 12.60
C LEU A 2 5.53 -0.95 12.41
N ASP A 3 5.55 -0.21 13.52
CA ASP A 3 5.65 1.25 13.48
C ASP A 3 6.90 1.75 12.80
N VAL A 4 8.04 1.06 12.92
CA VAL A 4 9.31 1.56 12.36
C VAL A 4 9.34 1.43 10.85
N ILE A 5 8.86 0.31 10.29
CA ILE A 5 8.84 0.09 8.83
C ILE A 5 7.74 0.92 8.18
N ALA A 6 6.56 1.00 8.79
CA ALA A 6 5.50 1.89 8.32
C ALA A 6 5.95 3.36 8.40
N ASN A 7 6.58 3.78 9.51
CA ASN A 7 7.13 5.13 9.65
C ASN A 7 8.29 5.46 8.74
N ALA A 8 9.15 4.49 8.44
CA ALA A 8 10.23 4.68 7.50
C ALA A 8 9.71 4.81 6.05
N LEU A 9 8.67 4.02 5.70
CA LEU A 9 7.90 4.21 4.46
C LEU A 9 7.24 5.60 4.37
N TYR A 10 6.77 6.16 5.50
CA TYR A 10 6.10 7.47 5.54
C TYR A 10 7.01 8.68 5.25
N LEU A 11 8.31 8.63 5.58
CA LEU A 11 9.13 9.86 5.68
C LEU A 11 9.98 10.20 4.45
N GLY A 12 10.10 9.32 3.45
CA GLY A 12 11.00 9.54 2.31
C GLY A 12 10.32 9.83 0.96
N PHE A 13 9.12 9.29 0.71
CA PHE A 13 8.75 8.95 -0.67
C PHE A 13 7.26 9.04 -1.01
N LEU A 14 6.54 9.98 -0.39
CA LEU A 14 5.18 10.34 -0.82
C LEU A 14 5.24 11.21 -2.07
N THR A 15 5.23 10.59 -3.25
CA THR A 15 4.74 11.30 -4.43
C THR A 15 3.24 11.46 -4.24
N THR A 16 2.79 12.65 -3.86
CA THR A 16 1.35 12.99 -3.69
C THR A 16 0.56 12.86 -5.00
N THR A 17 1.24 12.59 -6.10
CA THR A 17 0.65 12.37 -7.42
C THR A 17 0.02 11.00 -7.52
N GLN A 18 -1.29 10.99 -7.71
CA GLN A 18 -2.01 9.85 -8.27
C GLN A 18 -1.39 9.46 -9.62
N VAL A 19 -1.14 8.16 -9.82
CA VAL A 19 -0.65 7.61 -11.09
C VAL A 19 -1.59 6.51 -11.58
N SER A 20 -2.02 6.64 -12.83
CA SER A 20 -2.77 5.59 -13.52
C SER A 20 -1.80 4.61 -14.19
N LEU A 21 -1.92 3.34 -13.84
CA LEU A 21 -1.03 2.26 -14.22
C LEU A 21 -1.82 1.14 -14.90
N LEU A 22 -1.23 0.51 -15.91
CA LEU A 22 -1.72 -0.72 -16.52
C LEU A 22 -0.79 -1.85 -16.10
N THR A 23 -1.34 -2.95 -15.62
CA THR A 23 -0.57 -4.16 -15.31
C THR A 23 0.15 -4.68 -16.54
N VAL A 24 1.29 -5.35 -16.31
CA VAL A 24 2.08 -6.01 -17.34
C VAL A 24 2.14 -7.49 -16.98
N GLY A 25 1.48 -8.31 -17.79
CA GLY A 25 1.32 -9.74 -17.59
C GLY A 25 0.22 -10.09 -16.58
N ASP A 26 -0.22 -11.35 -16.66
CA ASP A 26 -1.22 -11.89 -15.73
C ASP A 26 -0.56 -12.32 -14.41
N VAL A 27 -1.11 -11.84 -13.30
CA VAL A 27 -0.87 -12.43 -11.98
C VAL A 27 -1.97 -13.47 -11.74
N PRO A 28 -1.66 -14.76 -11.54
CA PRO A 28 -2.67 -15.78 -11.31
C PRO A 28 -3.42 -15.55 -9.99
N LYS A 29 -4.54 -16.24 -9.81
CA LYS A 29 -5.23 -16.27 -8.52
C LYS A 29 -4.28 -16.77 -7.45
N MET A 30 -4.22 -16.05 -6.33
CA MET A 30 -3.36 -16.39 -5.20
C MET A 30 -4.19 -16.73 -3.96
N PRO A 31 -3.68 -17.60 -3.07
CA PRO A 31 -4.23 -17.73 -1.72
C PRO A 31 -4.18 -16.38 -0.98
N LEU A 32 -5.11 -16.19 -0.04
CA LEU A 32 -5.13 -15.03 0.85
C LEU A 32 -3.75 -14.79 1.48
N HIS A 33 -3.36 -13.52 1.60
CA HIS A 33 -2.12 -13.08 2.23
C HIS A 33 -0.81 -13.50 1.54
N THR A 34 -0.88 -14.16 0.39
CA THR A 34 0.32 -14.44 -0.42
C THR A 34 0.81 -13.18 -1.13
N VAL A 35 2.12 -13.03 -1.22
CA VAL A 35 2.76 -11.89 -1.90
C VAL A 35 3.29 -12.33 -3.26
N ALA A 36 2.93 -11.61 -4.32
CA ALA A 36 3.53 -11.76 -5.64
C ALA A 36 4.03 -10.42 -6.18
N GLN A 37 5.03 -10.49 -7.06
CA GLN A 37 5.53 -9.33 -7.76
C GLN A 37 4.52 -8.93 -8.83
N VAL A 38 4.39 -7.63 -9.07
CA VAL A 38 3.61 -7.08 -10.17
C VAL A 38 4.35 -5.94 -10.81
N GLU A 39 4.25 -5.87 -12.14
CA GLU A 39 4.83 -4.80 -12.95
C GLU A 39 3.73 -4.00 -13.64
N PHE A 40 4.04 -2.73 -13.91
CA PHE A 40 3.12 -1.84 -14.59
C PHE A 40 3.82 -0.95 -15.61
N LYS A 41 3.03 -0.56 -16.62
CA LYS A 41 3.32 0.55 -17.53
C LYS A 41 2.35 1.71 -17.23
N PRO A 42 2.75 2.97 -17.40
CA PRO A 42 1.85 4.09 -17.16
C PRO A 42 0.75 4.14 -18.22
N GLN A 43 -0.47 4.47 -17.81
CA GLN A 43 -1.55 4.82 -18.73
C GLN A 43 -1.34 6.26 -19.22
N THR A 44 -0.50 6.42 -20.24
CA THR A 44 -0.16 7.73 -20.81
C THR A 44 0.02 7.65 -22.33
N THR A 45 0.12 8.81 -22.99
CA THR A 45 0.33 8.88 -24.43
C THR A 45 1.76 8.54 -24.81
N ILE A 46 1.98 8.03 -26.04
CA ILE A 46 3.31 7.63 -26.52
C ILE A 46 4.35 8.76 -26.57
N PHE A 47 3.89 10.01 -26.55
CA PHE A 47 4.74 11.21 -26.58
C PHE A 47 5.14 11.70 -25.18
N SER A 48 4.56 11.12 -24.12
CA SER A 48 4.90 11.44 -22.74
C SER A 48 6.30 10.91 -22.40
N GLU A 49 7.10 11.69 -21.68
CA GLU A 49 8.39 11.23 -21.15
C GLU A 49 8.24 9.97 -20.29
N ASN A 50 7.10 9.82 -19.63
CA ASN A 50 6.83 8.69 -18.75
C ASN A 50 6.44 7.41 -19.51
N PHE A 51 6.11 7.48 -20.81
CA PHE A 51 5.59 6.32 -21.57
C PHE A 51 6.51 5.09 -21.51
N ARG A 52 7.82 5.32 -21.49
CA ARG A 52 8.84 4.25 -21.43
C ARG A 52 9.20 3.83 -20.01
N CYS A 53 8.69 4.51 -19.00
CA CYS A 53 8.93 4.12 -17.61
C CYS A 53 8.21 2.80 -17.29
N ARG A 54 8.75 2.10 -16.31
CA ARG A 54 8.18 0.89 -15.71
C ARG A 54 8.05 1.11 -14.22
N TYR A 55 6.97 0.60 -13.68
CA TYR A 55 6.69 0.61 -12.25
C TYR A 55 6.65 -0.84 -11.79
N SER A 56 7.10 -1.08 -10.57
CA SER A 56 7.10 -2.41 -9.98
C SER A 56 6.79 -2.33 -8.50
N GLY A 57 6.29 -3.44 -7.99
CA GLY A 57 5.92 -3.57 -6.60
C GLY A 57 5.34 -4.95 -6.34
N ILE A 58 4.38 -5.01 -5.42
CA ILE A 58 3.75 -6.26 -5.02
C ILE A 58 2.24 -6.17 -5.05
N THR A 59 1.63 -7.34 -5.18
CA THR A 59 0.20 -7.53 -4.98
C THR A 59 -0.07 -8.55 -3.89
N VAL A 60 -1.10 -8.29 -3.09
CA VAL A 60 -1.50 -9.13 -1.96
C VAL A 60 -3.03 -9.22 -1.92
N PRO A 61 -3.63 -10.42 -2.04
CA PRO A 61 -5.06 -10.59 -1.83
C PRO A 61 -5.37 -10.44 -0.34
N PHE A 62 -6.40 -9.67 -0.04
CA PHE A 62 -6.88 -9.45 1.32
C PHE A 62 -8.37 -9.74 1.43
N GLU A 63 -8.77 -10.15 2.63
CA GLU A 63 -10.16 -10.36 3.03
C GLU A 63 -10.72 -9.11 3.70
N ARG A 64 -12.04 -9.04 3.86
CA ARG A 64 -12.67 -7.89 4.50
C ARG A 64 -13.03 -8.24 5.94
N ASP A 65 -12.21 -7.81 6.89
CA ASP A 65 -12.42 -8.02 8.33
C ASP A 65 -13.20 -6.88 9.02
N TRP A 66 -13.69 -5.89 8.26
CA TRP A 66 -14.52 -4.79 8.74
C TRP A 66 -15.92 -4.78 8.11
N GLU A 67 -16.84 -4.06 8.76
CA GLU A 67 -18.17 -3.76 8.20
C GLU A 67 -18.09 -2.72 7.08
N GLU A 68 -18.68 -3.02 5.93
CA GLU A 68 -18.74 -2.08 4.81
C GLU A 68 -20.13 -1.46 4.72
N VAL A 69 -20.20 -0.13 4.76
CA VAL A 69 -21.44 0.60 4.55
C VAL A 69 -21.56 0.95 3.07
N THR A 70 -22.47 0.30 2.37
CA THR A 70 -22.81 0.65 0.99
C THR A 70 -24.03 1.55 0.98
N GLU A 71 -23.88 2.75 0.41
CA GLU A 71 -24.99 3.66 0.17
C GLU A 71 -25.55 3.42 -1.22
N ASN A 72 -26.82 3.03 -1.31
CA ASN A 72 -27.52 2.98 -2.57
C ASN A 72 -28.06 4.37 -2.88
N THR A 73 -27.41 5.04 -3.82
CA THR A 73 -27.75 6.41 -4.24
C THR A 73 -29.14 6.52 -4.88
N PHE A 74 -29.69 5.41 -5.39
CA PHE A 74 -31.01 5.39 -6.02
C PHE A 74 -32.15 5.22 -5.01
N THR A 75 -31.93 4.41 -3.96
CA THR A 75 -32.94 4.16 -2.92
C THR A 75 -32.72 4.97 -1.64
N HIS A 76 -31.65 5.77 -1.58
CA HIS A 76 -31.19 6.49 -0.38
C HIS A 76 -31.08 5.59 0.88
N SER A 77 -30.87 4.28 0.68
CA SER A 77 -30.73 3.32 1.77
C SER A 77 -29.26 2.99 1.99
N LYS A 78 -28.91 2.81 3.27
CA LYS A 78 -27.60 2.32 3.68
C LYS A 78 -27.72 0.84 4.00
N THR A 79 -26.88 0.03 3.38
CA THR A 79 -26.74 -1.39 3.70
C THR A 79 -25.41 -1.58 4.42
N VAL A 80 -25.46 -2.19 5.60
CA VAL A 80 -24.25 -2.57 6.35
C VAL A 80 -23.93 -4.01 6.00
N ASN A 81 -22.84 -4.23 5.29
CA ASN A 81 -22.34 -5.54 4.93
C ASN A 81 -21.45 -6.06 6.07
N PRO A 82 -21.77 -7.21 6.69
CA PRO A 82 -20.94 -7.79 7.75
C PRO A 82 -19.56 -8.19 7.20
N PRO A 83 -18.51 -8.33 8.03
CA PRO A 83 -17.20 -8.81 7.59
C PRO A 83 -17.28 -10.11 6.78
N GLU A 84 -16.44 -10.22 5.75
CA GLU A 84 -16.33 -11.42 4.91
C GLU A 84 -14.93 -12.00 5.03
N LEU A 85 -14.80 -12.98 5.92
CA LEU A 85 -13.56 -13.69 6.22
C LEU A 85 -13.41 -14.94 5.36
N GLY A 86 -12.18 -15.38 5.16
CA GLY A 86 -11.80 -16.58 4.42
C GLY A 86 -11.92 -16.46 2.90
N LYS A 87 -12.24 -15.27 2.37
CA LYS A 87 -12.33 -15.02 0.93
C LYS A 87 -11.59 -13.75 0.54
N THR A 88 -10.96 -13.78 -0.63
CA THR A 88 -10.37 -12.59 -1.23
C THR A 88 -11.47 -11.59 -1.57
N TYR A 89 -11.45 -10.46 -0.88
CA TYR A 89 -12.30 -9.31 -1.18
C TYR A 89 -11.71 -8.52 -2.35
N LYS A 90 -10.43 -8.14 -2.27
CA LYS A 90 -9.69 -7.43 -3.35
C LYS A 90 -8.20 -7.78 -3.31
N TYR A 91 -7.48 -7.37 -4.35
CA TYR A 91 -6.03 -7.38 -4.40
C TYR A 91 -5.51 -5.99 -4.05
N ALA A 92 -4.71 -5.89 -3.00
CA ALA A 92 -3.93 -4.69 -2.74
C ALA A 92 -2.77 -4.63 -3.73
N ILE A 93 -2.48 -3.42 -4.19
CA ILE A 93 -1.35 -3.12 -5.05
C ILE A 93 -0.48 -2.11 -4.32
N LEU A 94 0.79 -2.46 -4.11
CA LEU A 94 1.78 -1.60 -3.46
C LEU A 94 2.93 -1.39 -4.44
N VAL A 95 3.05 -0.17 -4.98
CA VAL A 95 4.10 0.22 -5.92
C VAL A 95 5.20 0.93 -5.13
N ASN A 96 6.42 0.41 -5.21
CA ASN A 96 7.56 1.00 -4.51
C ASN A 96 8.68 1.49 -5.42
N LYS A 97 8.70 1.07 -6.69
CA LYS A 97 9.84 1.32 -7.58
C LYS A 97 9.40 1.82 -8.94
N LYS A 98 10.04 2.90 -9.41
CA LYS A 98 9.91 3.42 -10.77
C LYS A 98 11.27 3.42 -11.46
N SER A 99 11.30 2.91 -12.69
CA SER A 99 12.48 2.85 -13.54
C SER A 99 12.18 3.53 -14.87
N CYS A 100 12.99 4.49 -15.27
CA CYS A 100 12.87 5.18 -16.56
C CYS A 100 14.21 5.09 -17.30
N PRO A 101 14.22 4.88 -18.64
CA PRO A 101 15.47 4.81 -19.41
C PRO A 101 16.35 6.04 -19.20
N GLY A 102 17.62 5.82 -18.87
CA GLY A 102 18.60 6.90 -18.67
C GLY A 102 18.47 7.68 -17.35
N LYS A 103 17.56 7.29 -16.45
CA LYS A 103 17.42 7.88 -15.11
C LYS A 103 17.76 6.85 -14.02
N PRO A 104 18.24 7.28 -12.84
CA PRO A 104 18.38 6.39 -11.71
C PRO A 104 17.02 5.81 -11.31
N VAL A 105 17.03 4.64 -10.67
CA VAL A 105 15.82 4.05 -10.09
C VAL A 105 15.28 5.00 -9.02
N GLU A 106 13.99 5.32 -9.14
CA GLU A 106 13.27 6.15 -8.19
C GLU A 106 12.58 5.24 -7.18
N HIS A 107 12.82 5.48 -5.88
CA HIS A 107 11.94 4.97 -4.84
C HIS A 107 10.63 5.76 -4.88
N MET A 108 9.54 5.12 -4.47
CA MET A 108 8.25 5.75 -4.25
C MET A 108 7.44 4.87 -3.31
N PHE A 109 6.29 5.34 -2.87
CA PHE A 109 5.30 4.47 -2.25
C PHE A 109 3.90 4.91 -2.65
N SER A 110 3.21 4.07 -3.41
CA SER A 110 1.84 4.32 -3.83
C SER A 110 1.01 3.05 -3.71
N THR A 111 -0.24 3.24 -3.34
CA THR A 111 -1.16 2.16 -2.98
C THR A 111 -2.40 2.21 -3.86
N GLY A 112 -2.90 1.05 -4.25
CA GLY A 112 -4.12 0.90 -5.03
C GLY A 112 -4.82 -0.40 -4.68
N THR A 113 -6.02 -0.58 -5.21
CA THR A 113 -6.72 -1.86 -5.13
C THR A 113 -7.22 -2.26 -6.49
N TYR A 114 -7.28 -3.57 -6.70
CA TYR A 114 -7.93 -4.18 -7.85
C TYR A 114 -9.01 -5.14 -7.35
N MET A 115 -10.22 -4.99 -7.88
CA MET A 115 -11.32 -5.93 -7.63
C MET A 115 -11.47 -6.78 -8.89
N ALA A 116 -11.23 -8.08 -8.76
CA ALA A 116 -11.53 -9.00 -9.84
C ALA A 116 -13.05 -9.00 -10.07
N LYS A 117 -13.50 -8.70 -11.31
CA LYS A 117 -14.92 -8.78 -11.67
C LYS A 117 -15.49 -10.20 -11.53
N PHE A 118 -14.62 -11.19 -11.46
CA PHE A 118 -14.91 -12.60 -11.24
C PHE A 118 -14.01 -13.10 -10.11
N SER A 119 -14.58 -13.74 -9.08
CA SER A 119 -13.90 -14.17 -7.85
C SER A 119 -12.72 -15.12 -8.05
N ASP A 120 -12.56 -15.66 -9.27
CA ASP A 120 -11.53 -16.63 -9.61
C ASP A 120 -10.45 -16.08 -10.55
N ALA A 121 -10.60 -14.86 -11.06
CA ALA A 121 -9.55 -14.23 -11.84
C ALA A 121 -8.54 -13.58 -10.90
N GLY A 122 -7.24 -13.75 -11.17
CA GLY A 122 -6.17 -13.04 -10.48
C GLY A 122 -6.15 -11.55 -10.85
N VAL A 123 -4.97 -11.00 -11.13
CA VAL A 123 -4.85 -9.65 -11.71
C VAL A 123 -4.48 -9.80 -13.19
N PRO A 124 -5.42 -9.60 -14.13
CA PRO A 124 -5.14 -9.74 -15.55
C PRO A 124 -4.12 -8.74 -16.09
N ASP A 125 -3.54 -9.03 -17.25
CA ASP A 125 -2.77 -8.06 -18.05
C ASP A 125 -3.64 -6.86 -18.47
N ASP A 126 -3.01 -5.71 -18.68
CA ASP A 126 -3.65 -4.45 -19.12
C ASP A 126 -4.82 -3.95 -18.23
N MET A 127 -4.87 -4.36 -16.96
CA MET A 127 -5.82 -3.84 -16.00
C MET A 127 -5.38 -2.49 -15.46
N LEU A 128 -6.31 -1.54 -15.50
CA LEU A 128 -6.12 -0.22 -14.91
C LEU A 128 -6.14 -0.29 -13.38
N VAL A 129 -5.05 0.18 -12.78
CA VAL A 129 -4.90 0.44 -11.36
C VAL A 129 -4.58 1.92 -11.17
N VAL A 130 -5.36 2.58 -10.32
CA VAL A 130 -5.05 3.93 -9.86
C VAL A 130 -4.29 3.81 -8.55
N ALA A 131 -3.00 4.15 -8.56
CA ALA A 131 -2.15 4.14 -7.39
C ALA A 131 -2.01 5.55 -6.82
N ILE A 132 -2.19 5.70 -5.52
CA ILE A 132 -2.19 6.98 -4.80
C ILE A 132 -1.22 6.88 -3.62
N GLY A 133 -0.50 7.97 -3.35
CA GLY A 133 0.33 8.07 -2.15
C GLY A 133 -0.48 7.77 -0.88
N LEU A 134 0.15 7.09 0.07
CA LEU A 134 -0.51 6.74 1.33
C LEU A 134 -0.67 7.97 2.23
N ASN A 135 -1.80 8.09 2.92
CA ASN A 135 -1.98 9.14 3.91
C ASN A 135 -1.05 8.89 5.11
N PRO A 136 -0.24 9.87 5.56
CA PRO A 136 0.63 9.69 6.71
C PRO A 136 -0.14 9.53 8.04
N GLU A 137 -1.37 10.03 8.13
CA GLU A 137 -2.22 9.86 9.29
C GLU A 137 -2.84 8.45 9.27
N ALA A 138 -2.54 7.64 10.30
CA ALA A 138 -2.90 6.22 10.35
C ALA A 138 -4.42 5.97 10.25
N ASP A 139 -5.23 6.86 10.82
CA ASP A 139 -6.69 6.82 10.79
C ASP A 139 -7.30 7.14 9.41
N LYS A 140 -6.53 7.79 8.54
CA LYS A 140 -6.93 8.11 7.15
C LYS A 140 -6.41 7.12 6.12
N GLN A 141 -5.73 6.07 6.56
CA GLN A 141 -5.24 5.02 5.67
C GLN A 141 -6.38 4.08 5.28
N PRO A 142 -6.25 3.37 4.14
CA PRO A 142 -7.20 2.33 3.80
C PRO A 142 -7.24 1.26 4.89
N GLN A 143 -8.44 0.81 5.27
CA GLN A 143 -8.65 -0.17 6.35
C GLN A 143 -7.84 -1.46 6.13
N TRP A 144 -7.68 -1.89 4.88
CA TRP A 144 -6.91 -3.06 4.50
C TRP A 144 -5.39 -2.91 4.67
N PHE A 145 -4.86 -1.68 4.80
CA PHE A 145 -3.43 -1.42 4.69
C PHE A 145 -2.61 -2.16 5.75
N GLN A 146 -3.05 -2.10 7.01
CA GLN A 146 -2.34 -2.75 8.12
C GLN A 146 -2.33 -4.28 7.99
N GLN A 147 -3.47 -4.85 7.59
CA GLN A 147 -3.59 -6.28 7.32
C GLN A 147 -2.64 -6.74 6.20
N VAL A 148 -2.56 -5.98 5.10
CA VAL A 148 -1.66 -6.27 3.98
C VAL A 148 -0.19 -6.13 4.38
N MET A 149 0.18 -5.07 5.07
CA MET A 149 1.57 -4.89 5.51
C MET A 149 2.01 -5.98 6.49
N LYS A 150 1.10 -6.44 7.37
CA LYS A 150 1.36 -7.59 8.23
C LYS A 150 1.61 -8.86 7.41
N ALA A 151 0.78 -9.14 6.41
CA ALA A 151 0.98 -10.30 5.52
C ALA A 151 2.34 -10.26 4.81
N VAL A 152 2.76 -9.08 4.33
CA VAL A 152 4.08 -8.90 3.70
C VAL A 152 5.23 -9.17 4.68
N GLN A 153 5.13 -8.67 5.90
CA GLN A 153 6.14 -8.90 6.94
C GLN A 153 6.23 -10.37 7.34
N ASP A 154 5.08 -11.01 7.57
CA ASP A 154 5.02 -12.43 7.93
C ASP A 154 5.61 -13.30 6.80
N ALA A 155 5.37 -12.93 5.54
CA ALA A 155 5.88 -13.64 4.37
C ALA A 155 7.39 -13.44 4.13
N ALA A 156 8.00 -12.37 4.64
CA ALA A 156 9.39 -12.00 4.31
C ALA A 156 10.44 -13.05 4.71
N GLY A 157 10.15 -13.91 5.68
CA GLY A 157 11.05 -15.01 6.07
C GLY A 157 11.11 -16.16 5.05
N SER A 158 10.09 -16.31 4.21
CA SER A 158 9.95 -17.44 3.27
C SER A 158 9.64 -17.03 1.83
N ASN A 159 9.39 -15.76 1.57
CA ASN A 159 9.07 -15.21 0.26
C ASN A 159 10.06 -14.10 -0.11
N ALA A 160 10.92 -14.38 -1.09
CA ALA A 160 11.95 -13.45 -1.55
C ALA A 160 11.37 -12.13 -2.07
N VAL A 161 10.21 -12.16 -2.73
CA VAL A 161 9.54 -10.95 -3.23
C VAL A 161 9.11 -10.04 -2.08
N ALA A 162 8.54 -10.62 -1.02
CA ALA A 162 8.15 -9.85 0.16
C ALA A 162 9.38 -9.24 0.85
N LYS A 163 10.47 -10.02 0.97
CA LYS A 163 11.73 -9.56 1.51
C LYS A 163 12.33 -8.41 0.69
N ASP A 164 12.46 -8.58 -0.61
CA ASP A 164 13.02 -7.58 -1.53
C ASP A 164 12.20 -6.29 -1.51
N PHE A 165 10.88 -6.40 -1.42
CA PHE A 165 10.00 -5.25 -1.26
C PHE A 165 10.32 -4.48 0.02
N LEU A 166 10.43 -5.15 1.17
CA LEU A 166 10.75 -4.50 2.44
C LEU A 166 12.16 -3.91 2.45
N ASP A 167 13.15 -4.65 1.94
CA ASP A 167 14.55 -4.23 1.90
C ASP A 167 14.73 -3.00 0.99
N PHE A 168 14.10 -2.99 -0.20
CA PHE A 168 14.13 -1.84 -1.11
C PHE A 168 13.49 -0.60 -0.49
N ASN A 169 12.37 -0.78 0.22
CA ASN A 169 11.71 0.32 0.90
C ASN A 169 12.57 0.87 2.06
N ALA A 170 13.22 0.00 2.82
CA ALA A 170 14.13 0.41 3.90
C ALA A 170 15.38 1.14 3.38
N SER A 171 15.94 0.72 2.24
CA SER A 171 17.13 1.35 1.66
C SER A 171 16.88 2.75 1.09
N GLY A 172 15.64 3.08 0.76
CA GLY A 172 15.24 4.39 0.25
C GLY A 172 15.14 5.46 1.34
N VAL A 173 15.12 5.11 2.62
CA VAL A 173 14.84 6.06 3.71
C VAL A 173 16.09 6.93 3.95
N PRO A 174 16.01 8.27 3.79
CA PRO A 174 17.12 9.15 4.13
C PRO A 174 17.47 8.97 5.61
N LYS A 175 18.75 8.69 5.92
CA LYS A 175 19.23 8.40 7.29
C LYS A 175 18.84 9.49 8.32
N ASP A 176 18.64 10.72 7.87
CA ASP A 176 18.27 11.87 8.70
C ASP A 176 16.80 11.90 9.12
N ALA A 177 15.93 11.14 8.44
CA ALA A 177 14.51 11.01 8.80
C ALA A 177 14.31 10.13 10.06
N VAL A 178 15.17 9.12 10.23
CA VAL A 178 15.14 8.20 11.39
C VAL A 178 15.53 8.92 12.68
N ALA A 179 16.50 9.86 12.61
CA ALA A 179 16.96 10.62 13.76
C ALA A 179 15.92 11.61 14.32
N LYS A 180 14.94 12.05 13.52
CA LYS A 180 13.88 12.96 13.97
C LYS A 180 12.77 12.27 14.77
N GLN A 181 12.58 10.96 14.62
CA GLN A 181 11.60 10.20 15.40
C GLN A 181 12.11 9.83 16.79
N SER A 182 13.38 9.43 16.94
CA SER A 182 13.97 9.17 18.27
C SER A 182 13.89 10.40 19.19
N LYS A 183 13.96 11.61 18.63
CA LYS A 183 13.84 12.85 19.41
C LYS A 183 12.42 13.22 19.81
N LYS A 184 11.40 12.61 19.21
CA LYS A 184 9.98 12.89 19.50
C LYS A 184 9.39 11.91 20.51
N GLU A 185 9.97 10.72 20.64
CA GLU A 185 9.57 9.70 21.63
C GLU A 185 10.21 9.93 23.00
N ASP A 186 11.38 10.58 23.07
CA ASP A 186 12.01 11.02 24.34
C ASP A 186 11.38 12.30 24.93
N ALA A 187 10.37 12.89 24.28
CA ALA A 187 9.71 14.11 24.70
C ALA A 187 8.32 13.84 25.30
N GLN A 188 8.23 12.86 26.20
CA GLN A 188 7.06 12.66 27.06
C GLN A 188 7.43 13.06 28.49
N PRO A 189 7.04 14.26 28.99
CA PRO A 189 7.12 14.52 30.41
C PRO A 189 5.99 13.75 31.10
N GLY A 190 6.38 13.01 32.12
CA GLY A 190 5.51 12.27 33.01
C GLY A 190 4.49 13.15 33.74
N ALA A 191 3.53 12.43 34.29
CA ALA A 191 2.46 12.92 35.16
C ALA A 191 2.93 13.90 36.24
N GLU A 192 2.13 14.94 36.47
CA GLU A 192 1.95 15.47 37.82
C GLU A 192 0.47 15.81 38.05
N GLN A 193 -0.19 14.94 38.82
CA GLN A 193 -1.45 15.25 39.48
C GLN A 193 -1.18 16.24 40.62
N ALA A 194 -1.92 17.35 40.70
CA ALA A 194 -2.15 18.05 41.97
C ALA A 194 -3.47 18.84 41.95
N ASN A 195 -4.51 18.13 42.37
CA ASN A 195 -5.66 18.57 43.15
C ASN A 195 -5.51 19.94 43.87
N LYS A 196 -6.49 20.85 43.73
CA LYS A 196 -7.10 21.57 44.87
C LYS A 196 -8.36 22.35 44.49
N ALA A 197 -9.38 22.11 45.30
CA ALA A 197 -10.64 22.83 45.40
C ALA A 197 -10.46 24.31 45.78
N ASN A 198 -11.30 25.16 45.19
CA ASN A 198 -12.26 26.03 45.90
C ASN A 198 -13.20 26.70 44.90
#